data_AF-A0A392UQ03-F1
#
_entry.id   AF-A0A392UQ03-F1
#
_cell.length_a   1.000
_cell.length_b   1.000
_cell.length_c   1.000
_cell.angle_alpha   90.00
_cell.angle_beta   90.00
_cell.angle_gamma   90.00
#
_symmetry.space_group_name_H-M   'P 1'
#
loop_
_entity.id
_entity.type
_entity.pdbx_description
1 polymer ?
#
loop_
_entity_poly.entity_id
_entity_poly.type
_entity_poly.pdbx_seq_one_letter_code
_entity_poly.pdbx_strand_id
1 'polypeptide(L)' 'EQLAEFNKIIDDLANIDVNLENEDKAFHLLCALPRSLENFKDALLYGKEGTIILDEA' A
#
# COMPACT_ATOMS: atom_id res chain seq x y z
N GLU A 1 -12.73 1.52 1.66
CA GLU A 1 -12.64 2.55 0.60
C GLU A 1 -11.26 2.55 -0.08
N GLN A 2 -10.16 2.62 0.68
CA GLN A 2 -8.79 2.70 0.14
C GLN A 2 -8.39 1.56 -0.82
N LEU A 3 -8.81 0.32 -0.55
CA LEU A 3 -8.54 -0.81 -1.46
C LEU A 3 -9.30 -0.68 -2.79
N ALA A 4 -10.50 -0.09 -2.76
CA ALA A 4 -11.29 0.15 -3.97
C ALA A 4 -10.67 1.27 -4.81
N GLU A 5 -10.19 2.34 -4.17
CA GLU A 5 -9.43 3.40 -4.86
C GLU A 5 -8.12 2.87 -5.45
N PHE A 6 -7.37 2.06 -4.69
CA PHE A 6 -6.17 1.40 -5.19
C PHE A 6 -6.46 0.57 -6.44
N ASN A 7 -7.45 -0.34 -6.38
CA ASN A 7 -7.81 -1.19 -7.52
C ASN A 7 -8.25 -0.36 -8.73
N LYS A 8 -8.97 0.75 -8.51
CA LYS A 8 -9.35 1.66 -9.59
C LYS A 8 -8.14 2.30 -10.26
N ILE A 9 -7.15 2.77 -9.48
CA ILE A 9 -5.91 3.34 -10.04
C ILE A 9 -5.13 2.29 -10.85
N ILE A 10 -5.05 1.06 -10.36
CA ILE A 10 -4.39 -0.03 -11.11
C ILE A 10 -5.12 -0.30 -12.45
N ASP A 11 -6.45 -0.32 -12.44
CA ASP A 11 -7.26 -0.50 -13.65
C ASP A 11 -7.08 0.67 -14.62
N ASP A 12 -7.14 1.91 -14.12
CA ASP A 12 -6.94 3.13 -14.91
C ASP A 12 -5.54 3.17 -15.56
N LEU A 13 -4.50 2.70 -14.86
CA LEU A 13 -3.15 2.58 -15.41
C LEU A 13 -3.04 1.47 -16.45
N ALA A 14 -3.67 0.32 -16.21
CA ALA A 14 -3.71 -0.75 -17.20
C ALA A 14 -4.46 -0.33 -18.48
N ASN A 15 -5.51 0.49 -18.35
CA ASN A 15 -6.28 1.04 -19.47
C ASN A 15 -5.44 1.94 -20.41
N ILE A 16 -4.34 2.53 -19.92
CA ILE A 16 -3.39 3.32 -20.73
C ILE A 16 -2.11 2.54 -21.10
N ASP A 17 -2.16 1.21 -21.03
CA ASP A 17 -1.04 0.30 -21.30
C ASP A 17 0.14 0.44 -20.31
N VAL A 18 -0.10 1.00 -19.12
CA VAL A 18 0.87 1.08 -18.04
C VAL A 18 0.63 -0.09 -17.08
N ASN A 19 1.39 -1.16 -17.25
CA ASN A 19 1.36 -2.29 -16.32
C ASN A 19 2.42 -2.11 -15.23
N LEU A 20 1.97 -1.96 -13.99
CA LEU A 20 2.85 -1.91 -12.82
C LEU A 20 3.31 -3.32 -12.43
N GLU A 21 4.58 -3.47 -12.09
CA GLU A 21 5.11 -4.71 -11.52
C GLU A 21 4.51 -4.96 -10.13
N ASN A 22 4.60 -6.20 -9.64
CA ASN A 22 4.04 -6.55 -8.34
C ASN A 22 4.68 -5.73 -7.20
N GLU A 23 5.96 -5.39 -7.34
CA GLU A 23 6.69 -4.54 -6.38
C GLU A 23 6.15 -3.11 -6.38
N ASP A 24 5.94 -2.50 -7.55
CA ASP A 24 5.35 -1.16 -7.68
C ASP A 24 3.93 -1.11 -7.13
N LYS A 25 3.14 -2.16 -7.40
CA LYS A 25 1.78 -2.30 -6.85
C LYS A 25 1.79 -2.37 -5.33
N ALA A 26 2.73 -3.15 -4.75
CA ALA A 26 2.88 -3.23 -3.31
C ALA A 26 3.29 -1.87 -2.71
N PHE A 27 4.23 -1.17 -3.34
CA PHE A 27 4.65 0.16 -2.88
C PHE A 27 3.51 1.20 -2.95
N HIS A 28 2.73 1.18 -4.03
CA HIS A 28 1.59 2.06 -4.19
C HIS A 28 0.48 1.75 -3.16
N LEU A 29 0.23 0.46 -2.87
CA LEU A 29 -0.69 0.05 -1.81
C LEU A 29 -0.24 0.56 -0.45
N LEU A 30 1.05 0.45 -0.12
CA LEU A 30 1.62 0.98 1.12
C LEU A 30 1.46 2.49 1.24
N CYS A 31 1.46 3.24 0.13
CA CYS A 31 1.18 4.66 0.11
C CYS A 31 -0.30 5.00 0.30
N ALA A 32 -1.21 4.12 -0.13
CA ALA A 32 -2.65 4.27 -0.01
C ALA A 32 -3.19 3.87 1.38
N LEU A 33 -2.38 3.20 2.21
CA LEU A 33 -2.77 2.82 3.56
C LEU A 33 -3.12 4.04 4.44
N PRO A 34 -4.06 3.88 5.37
CA PRO A 34 -4.46 4.95 6.27
C PRO A 34 -3.33 5.27 7.25
N ARG A 35 -3.34 6.50 7.78
CA ARG A 35 -2.36 6.94 8.79
C ARG A 35 -2.36 6.10 10.07
N SER A 36 -3.45 5.40 10.38
CA SER A 36 -3.50 4.43 11.49
C SER A 36 -2.54 3.26 11.29
N LEU A 37 -2.16 2.93 10.06
CA LEU A 37 -1.21 1.88 9.71
C LEU A 37 0.19 2.41 9.38
N GLU A 38 0.54 3.63 9.80
CA GLU A 38 1.86 4.24 9.55
C GLU A 38 2.99 3.37 10.13
N ASN A 39 2.83 2.86 11.36
CA ASN A 39 3.78 1.94 11.98
C ASN A 39 4.01 0.66 11.17
N PHE A 40 2.97 0.17 10.49
CA PHE A 40 3.03 -1.01 9.63
C PHE A 40 3.75 -0.72 8.32
N LYS A 41 3.46 0.44 7.72
CA LYS A 41 4.16 0.94 6.53
C LYS A 41 5.66 1.07 6.79
N ASP A 42 6.04 1.68 7.89
CA ASP A 42 7.45 1.87 8.26
C ASP A 42 8.16 0.54 8.49
N ALA A 43 7.49 -0.43 9.12
CA ALA A 43 8.08 -1.74 9.34
C ALA A 43 8.31 -2.53 8.05
N LEU A 44 7.43 -2.41 7.07
CA LEU A 44 7.60 -3.04 5.76
C LEU A 44 8.66 -2.34 4.90
N LEU A 45 8.79 -1.01 4.98
CA LEU A 45 9.75 -0.24 4.20
C LEU A 45 11.17 -0.29 4.77
N TYR A 46 11.30 -0.14 6.09
CA TYR A 46 12.60 -0.01 6.74
C TYR A 46 13.05 -1.27 7.47
N GLY A 47 12.18 -2.27 7.58
CA GLY A 47 12.41 -3.45 8.40
C GLY A 47 12.34 -3.10 9.88
N LYS A 48 11.35 -3.63 10.59
CA LYS A 48 11.28 -3.50 12.05
C LYS A 48 11.57 -4.84 12.70
N GLU A 49 12.62 -4.91 13.51
CA GLU A 49 12.84 -6.04 14.42
C GLU A 49 11.92 -5.88 15.64
N GLY A 50 10.85 -6.68 15.71
CA GLY A 50 9.93 -6.73 16.85
C GLY A 50 8.45 -6.74 16.47
N THR A 51 7.57 -6.76 17.46
CA THR A 51 6.12 -6.77 17.27
C THR A 51 5.61 -5.40 16.85
N ILE A 52 4.86 -5.35 15.75
CA ILE A 52 4.13 -4.16 15.31
C ILE A 52 2.74 -4.21 15.94
N ILE A 53 2.38 -3.20 16.72
CA ILE A 53 1.02 -3.02 17.21
C ILE A 53 0.25 -2.25 16.13
N LEU A 54 -0.86 -2.83 15.68
CA LEU A 54 -1.81 -2.13 14.82
C LEU A 54 -2.87 -1.55 15.74
N ASP A 55 -2.92 -0.22 15.86
CA ASP A 55 -4.04 0.44 16.51
C ASP A 55 -5.25 0.32 15.58
N GLU A 56 -6.24 -0.47 15.99
CA GLU A 56 -7.57 -0.49 15.38
C GLU A 56 -8.22 0.88 15.63
N ALA A 57 -8.15 1.75 14.62
CA ALA A 57 -8.87 3.02 14.57
C ALA A 57 -10.26 2.83 13.93
#